data_AF-A0A1G2L9J4-F1
#
_entry.id   AF-A0A1G2L9J4-F1
#
_cell.length_a   1.000
_cell.length_b   1.000
_cell.length_c   1.000
_cell.angle_alpha   90.00
_cell.angle_beta   90.00
_cell.angle_gamma   90.00
#
_symmetry.space_group_name_H-M   'P 1'
#
loop_
_entity.id
_entity.type
_entity.pdbx_description
1 polymer ?
#
loop_
_entity_poly.entity_id
_entity_poly.type
_entity_poly.pdbx_seq_one_letter_code
_entity_poly.pdbx_strand_id
1 'polypeptide(L)' 'MRTCAICGKGSIMAGKRKLLRGHYNLTKTERKYPNLQWVRLPASPTRLVGASAKRVGGINGKRVKACVQCQRTLRRT' A
#
# COMPACT_ATOMS: atom_id res chain seq x y z
N MET A 1 10.29 -4.60 -8.30
CA MET A 1 8.81 -4.50 -8.36
C MET A 1 8.29 -3.42 -7.40
N ARG A 2 7.37 -2.54 -7.84
CA ARG A 2 6.74 -1.51 -6.98
C ARG A 2 5.50 -2.08 -6.31
N THR A 3 5.72 -2.99 -5.36
CA THR A 3 4.66 -3.75 -4.68
C THR A 3 4.83 -3.63 -3.17
N CYS A 4 3.72 -3.51 -2.44
CA CYS A 4 3.73 -3.51 -0.98
C CYS A 4 4.03 -4.92 -0.46
N ALA A 5 5.05 -5.07 0.40
CA ALA A 5 5.41 -6.36 0.99
C ALA A 5 4.35 -6.92 1.98
N ILE A 6 3.48 -6.06 2.52
CA ILE A 6 2.46 -6.45 3.52
C ILE A 6 1.16 -6.88 2.86
N CYS A 7 0.59 -6.03 2.00
CA CYS A 7 -0.72 -6.26 1.39
C CYS A 7 -0.67 -6.65 -0.09
N GLY A 8 0.50 -6.70 -0.72
CA GLY A 8 0.65 -7.05 -2.13
C GLY A 8 0.15 -6.00 -3.12
N LYS A 9 -0.27 -4.81 -2.66
CA LYS A 9 -0.73 -3.72 -3.55
C LYS A 9 0.36 -3.37 -4.56
N GLY A 10 0.04 -3.55 -5.84
CA GLY A 10 0.87 -3.17 -6.99
C GLY A 10 0.33 -1.95 -7.71
N SER A 11 0.93 -1.65 -8.86
CA SER A 11 0.43 -0.59 -9.74
C SER A 11 -0.81 -1.02 -10.51
N ILE A 12 -1.74 -0.10 -10.72
CA ILE A 12 -2.92 -0.30 -11.56
C ILE A 12 -2.91 0.67 -12.75
N MET A 13 -3.53 0.29 -13.86
CA MET A 13 -3.84 1.20 -14.96
C MET A 13 -5.20 1.83 -14.71
N ALA A 14 -5.30 3.16 -14.71
CA ALA A 14 -6.57 3.86 -14.52
C ALA A 14 -6.70 5.04 -15.47
N GLY A 15 -7.93 5.30 -15.93
CA GLY A 15 -8.25 6.47 -16.76
C GLY A 15 -8.13 7.77 -15.98
N LYS A 16 -7.39 8.75 -16.52
CA LYS A 16 -7.38 10.13 -16.04
C LYS A 16 -8.63 10.84 -16.55
N ARG A 17 -9.38 11.45 -15.63
CA ARG A 17 -10.52 12.30 -15.94
C ARG A 17 -10.11 13.78 -15.88
N LYS A 18 -10.58 14.57 -16.84
CA LYS A 18 -10.44 16.03 -16.83
C LYS A 18 -11.83 16.65 -16.93
N LEU A 19 -12.05 17.73 -16.17
CA LEU A 19 -13.29 18.50 -16.25
C LEU A 19 -13.25 19.35 -17.54
N LEU A 20 -14.15 19.04 -18.47
CA LEU A 20 -14.31 19.78 -19.72
C LEU A 20 -15.79 20.13 -19.87
N ARG A 21 -16.09 21.43 -20.05
CA ARG A 21 -17.46 21.94 -20.28
C ARG A 21 -18.50 21.37 -19.30
N GLY A 22 -18.17 21.29 -18.01
CA GLY A 22 -19.07 20.84 -16.96
C GLY A 22 -19.08 19.33 -16.66
N HIS A 23 -18.38 18.50 -17.44
CA HIS A 23 -18.35 17.04 -17.23
C HIS A 23 -16.93 16.47 -17.14
N TYR A 24 -16.76 15.45 -16.28
CA TYR A 24 -15.49 14.74 -16.13
C TYR A 24 -15.31 13.69 -17.22
N ASN A 25 -14.57 14.05 -18.26
CA ASN A 25 -14.32 13.21 -19.42
C ASN A 25 -13.04 12.38 -19.25
N LEU A 26 -13.07 11.11 -19.66
CA LEU A 26 -11.85 10.30 -19.76
C LEU A 26 -10.93 10.87 -20.83
N THR A 27 -9.63 10.91 -20.55
CA THR A 27 -8.63 11.46 -21.48
C THR A 27 -7.61 10.41 -21.89
N LYS A 28 -6.70 10.06 -20.98
CA LYS A 28 -5.68 9.04 -21.18
C LYS A 28 -5.65 8.07 -20.01
N THR A 29 -5.24 6.84 -20.26
CA THR A 29 -4.94 5.90 -19.17
C THR A 29 -3.53 6.16 -18.66
N GLU A 30 -3.37 6.17 -17.34
CA GLU A 30 -2.07 6.34 -16.69
C GLU A 30 -1.89 5.30 -15.58
N ARG A 31 -0.64 4.90 -15.35
CA ARG A 31 -0.30 3.96 -14.28
C ARG A 31 -0.33 4.69 -12.94
N LYS A 32 -1.15 4.21 -12.01
CA LYS A 32 -1.20 4.67 -10.63
C LYS A 32 -0.39 3.73 -9.76
N TYR A 33 0.54 4.30 -9.00
CA TYR A 33 1.36 3.55 -8.06
C TYR A 33 0.85 3.70 -6.63
N PRO A 34 0.92 2.65 -5.81
CA PRO A 34 0.67 2.78 -4.39
C PRO A 34 1.75 3.68 -3.76
N ASN A 35 1.37 4.47 -2.76
CA ASN A 35 2.31 5.28 -1.99
C ASN A 35 3.16 4.36 -1.10
N LEU A 36 4.28 3.86 -1.65
CA LEU A 36 5.21 2.95 -1.01
C LEU A 36 6.28 3.75 -0.27
N GLN A 37 6.47 3.49 1.03
CA GLN A 37 7.59 4.00 1.79
C GLN A 37 8.39 2.87 2.44
N TRP A 38 9.64 3.17 2.74
CA TRP A 38 10.51 2.26 3.47
C TRP A 38 10.12 2.23 4.94
N VAL A 39 9.97 1.03 5.48
CA VAL A 39 9.60 0.81 6.88
C VAL A 39 10.46 -0.29 7.44
N ARG A 40 10.84 -0.15 8.71
CA ARG A 40 11.47 -1.22 9.47
C ARG A 40 10.39 -1.89 10.31
N LEU A 41 10.21 -3.19 10.13
CA LEU A 41 9.25 -3.96 10.92
C LEU A 41 9.88 -4.36 12.25
N PRO A 42 9.12 -4.38 13.36
CA PRO A 42 9.63 -4.87 14.63
C PRO A 42 10.08 -6.33 14.51
N ALA A 43 11.13 -6.69 15.22
CA ALA A 43 11.68 -8.06 15.22
C ALA A 43 10.82 -9.01 16.06
N SER A 44 10.14 -8.50 17.08
CA SER A 44 9.20 -9.27 17.88
C SER A 44 7.99 -9.66 17.05
N PRO A 45 7.48 -10.90 17.14
CA PRO A 45 6.15 -11.23 16.65
C PRO A 45 5.14 -10.48 17.51
N THR A 46 4.87 -9.21 17.17
CA THR A 46 3.87 -8.42 17.88
C THR A 46 2.54 -9.17 17.72
N ARG A 47 1.99 -9.66 18.84
CA ARG A 47 0.71 -10.36 18.87
C ARG A 47 -0.34 -9.47 18.21
N LEU A 48 -0.83 -9.88 17.06
CA LEU A 48 -1.93 -9.22 16.38
C LEU A 48 -3.21 -9.54 17.17
N VAL A 49 -3.52 -8.71 18.16
CA VAL A 49 -4.85 -8.66 18.76
C VAL A 49 -5.72 -7.87 17.78
N GLY A 50 -6.63 -8.55 17.08
CA GLY A 50 -7.62 -7.91 16.21
C GLY A 50 -7.52 -8.31 14.74
N ALA A 51 -8.69 -8.70 14.21
CA ALA A 51 -8.95 -9.34 12.93
C ALA A 51 -8.23 -8.78 11.67
N SER A 52 -7.93 -9.69 10.75
CA SER A 52 -7.54 -9.47 9.34
C SER A 52 -6.09 -9.11 9.02
N ALA A 53 -5.14 -9.41 9.91
CA ALA A 53 -3.72 -9.38 9.55
C ALA A 53 -3.33 -10.66 8.79
N LYS A 54 -3.26 -10.55 7.47
CA LYS A 54 -2.59 -11.54 6.59
C LYS A 54 -1.22 -11.85 7.22
N ARG A 55 -0.98 -13.12 7.60
CA ARG A 55 0.24 -13.56 8.29
C ARG A 55 1.46 -13.07 7.52
N VAL A 56 2.18 -12.09 8.08
CA VAL A 56 3.48 -11.66 7.56
C VAL A 56 4.53 -12.61 8.14
N GLY A 57 4.51 -13.87 7.71
CA GLY A 57 5.58 -14.81 8.02
C GLY A 57 6.85 -14.40 7.27
N GLY A 58 7.94 -14.14 7.99
CA GLY A 58 9.30 -14.04 7.41
C GLY A 58 9.87 -12.65 7.14
N ILE A 59 9.20 -11.57 7.54
CA ILE A 59 9.67 -10.19 7.31
C ILE A 59 10.08 -9.44 8.60
N ASN A 60 10.06 -10.12 9.75
CA ASN A 60 10.41 -9.52 11.04
C ASN A 60 11.85 -9.00 11.04
N GLY A 61 12.05 -7.77 11.56
CA GLY A 61 13.36 -7.12 11.66
C GLY A 61 13.95 -6.57 10.35
N LYS A 62 13.34 -6.86 9.19
CA LYS A 62 13.83 -6.42 7.87
C LYS A 62 13.26 -5.05 7.48
N ARG A 63 14.01 -4.31 6.67
CA ARG A 63 13.55 -3.07 6.03
C ARG A 63 12.83 -3.42 4.73
N VAL A 64 11.55 -3.05 4.62
CA VAL A 64 10.72 -3.35 3.44
C VAL A 64 9.97 -2.13 2.93
N LYS A 65 9.56 -2.17 1.66
CA LYS A 65 8.62 -1.20 1.10
C LYS A 65 7.20 -1.62 1.45
N ALA A 66 6.49 -0.78 2.19
CA ALA A 66 5.08 -0.96 2.48
C ALA A 66 4.28 0.27 2.07
N CYS A 67 3.00 0.10 1.77
CA CYS A 67 2.16 1.25 1.46
C CYS A 67 1.81 2.03 2.74
N VAL A 68 1.59 3.34 2.60
CA VAL A 68 1.28 4.23 3.74
C VAL A 68 0.04 3.78 4.52
N GLN A 69 -0.95 3.15 3.88
CA GLN A 69 -2.11 2.61 4.58
C GLN A 69 -1.69 1.50 5.57
N CYS A 70 -0.87 0.55 5.14
CA CYS A 70 -0.37 -0.51 6.02
C CYS A 70 0.54 0.06 7.12
N GLN A 71 1.34 1.07 6.82
CA GLN A 71 2.15 1.75 7.86
C GLN A 71 1.29 2.40 8.92
N ARG A 72 0.21 3.08 8.53
CA ARG A 72 -0.73 3.68 9.46
C ARG A 72 -1.42 2.63 10.32
N THR A 73 -1.82 1.50 9.72
CA THR A 73 -2.38 0.37 10.47
C THR A 73 -1.39 -0.18 11.51
N LEU A 74 -0.12 -0.34 11.12
CA LEU A 74 0.95 -0.83 12.02
C LEU A 74 1.31 0.13 13.16
N ARG A 75 1.03 1.43 13.03
CA ARG A 75 1.32 2.44 14.07
C ARG A 75 0.15 2.72 15.01
N ARG A 76 -1.01 2.13 14.75
CA ARG A 76 -2.23 2.31 15.58
C ARG A 76 -2.35 1.27 16.69
N THR A 77 -1.48 0.27 16.70
CA THR A 77 -1.27 -0.66 17.83
C THR A 77 -0.53 0.04 18.95
#